data_AF-A0A2A6P0G9-F1
#
_entry.id   AF-A0A2A6P0G9-F1
#
_cell.length_a   1.000
_cell.length_b   1.000
_cell.length_c   1.000
_cell.angle_alpha   90.00
_cell.angle_beta   90.00
_cell.angle_gamma   90.00
#
_symmetry.space_group_name_H-M   'P 1'
#
loop_
_entity.id
_entity.type
_entity.pdbx_description
1 polymer ?
#
loop_
_entity_poly.entity_id
_entity_poly.type
_entity_poly.pdbx_seq_one_letter_code
_entity_poly.pdbx_strand_id
1 'polypeptide(L)'
;MAGEEACASVIYYLTEFWEFDQEKLARLAILAGAENSKATNAIAELVRRIGKQRATPAVCAQQLKILKLIDDPELSDVETLIVGTFIDVLAGIEAFERAEVARLAAAAGVPEERKPIPIHETTMELVDDTLDTFGGQG
;
A
#
# COMPACT_ATOMS: atom_id res chain seq x y z
N MET A 1 5.90 6.29 5.99
CA MET A 1 5.05 6.29 7.20
C MET A 1 4.86 4.89 7.78
N ALA A 2 3.99 4.00 7.29
CA ALA A 2 3.71 2.73 8.01
C ALA A 2 4.92 1.79 8.21
N GLY A 3 5.80 1.62 7.21
CA GLY A 3 7.00 0.78 7.35
C GLY A 3 8.09 1.38 8.27
N GLU A 4 8.16 2.70 8.36
CA GLU A 4 9.10 3.42 9.24
C GLU A 4 8.62 3.35 10.70
N GLU A 5 7.31 3.52 10.93
CA GLU A 5 6.71 3.38 12.27
C GLU A 5 6.87 1.96 12.84
N ALA A 6 6.75 0.94 11.99
CA ALA A 6 7.00 -0.44 12.39
C ALA A 6 8.46 -0.65 12.85
N CYS A 7 9.43 -0.03 12.18
CA CYS A 7 10.84 -0.16 12.56
C CYS A 7 11.21 0.68 13.77
N ALA A 8 10.63 1.86 13.91
CA ALA A 8 10.73 2.65 15.14
C ALA A 8 10.19 1.88 16.36
N SER A 9 9.09 1.15 16.20
CA SER A 9 8.52 0.29 17.26
C SER A 9 9.46 -0.84 17.68
N VAL A 10 10.21 -1.42 16.74
CA VAL A 10 11.25 -2.42 17.04
C VAL A 10 12.37 -1.82 17.88
N ILE A 11 12.83 -0.59 17.57
CA ILE A 11 13.82 0.11 18.40
C ILE A 11 13.30 0.31 19.81
N TYR A 12 12.08 0.85 19.96
CA TYR A 12 11.51 1.09 21.29
C TYR A 12 11.46 -0.19 22.12
N TYR A 13 10.96 -1.27 21.55
CA TYR A 13 10.93 -2.58 22.22
C TYR A 13 12.34 -3.03 22.63
N LEU A 14 13.34 -2.95 21.74
CA LEU A 14 14.71 -3.36 22.07
C LEU A 14 15.33 -2.50 23.17
N THR A 15 15.08 -1.19 23.17
CA THR A 15 15.60 -0.29 24.21
C THR A 15 14.95 -0.47 25.58
N GLU A 16 13.80 -1.13 25.66
CA GLU A 16 13.17 -1.49 26.96
C GLU A 16 13.88 -2.67 27.64
N PHE A 17 14.52 -3.56 26.87
CA PHE A 17 15.14 -4.78 27.39
C PHE A 17 16.67 -4.74 27.38
N TRP A 18 17.29 -3.85 26.58
CA TRP A 18 18.74 -3.76 26.44
C TRP A 18 19.24 -2.31 26.48
N GLU A 19 20.34 -2.09 27.20
CA GLU A 19 21.08 -0.83 27.15
C GLU A 19 22.01 -0.80 25.94
N PHE A 20 21.92 0.26 25.16
CA PHE A 20 22.80 0.55 24.04
C PHE A 20 23.52 1.88 24.30
N ASP A 21 24.79 1.96 23.89
CA ASP A 21 25.50 3.23 23.91
C ASP A 21 24.91 4.22 22.86
N GLN A 22 25.29 5.49 22.98
CA GLN A 22 24.76 6.56 22.12
C GLN A 22 25.15 6.38 20.65
N GLU A 23 26.32 5.83 20.35
CA GLU A 23 26.77 5.58 18.98
C GLU A 23 25.91 4.50 18.32
N LYS A 24 25.63 3.43 19.07
CA LYS A 24 24.76 2.35 18.66
C LYS A 24 23.34 2.83 18.43
N LEU A 25 22.78 3.60 19.36
CA LEU A 25 21.44 4.17 19.22
C LEU A 25 21.32 5.06 17.97
N ALA A 26 22.31 5.92 17.72
CA ALA A 26 22.33 6.77 16.52
C ALA A 26 22.34 5.92 15.23
N ARG A 27 23.14 4.85 15.20
CA ARG A 27 23.21 3.94 14.06
C ARG A 27 21.90 3.17 13.86
N LEU A 28 21.27 2.68 14.93
CA LEU A 28 19.97 2.01 14.87
C LEU A 28 18.90 2.97 14.35
N ALA A 29 18.89 4.23 14.82
CA ALA A 29 17.95 5.25 14.39
C ALA A 29 18.02 5.51 12.87
N ILE A 30 19.23 5.58 12.30
CA ILE A 30 19.43 5.70 10.84
C ILE A 30 18.79 4.52 10.10
N LEU A 31 19.04 3.29 10.57
CA LEU A 31 18.58 2.05 9.93
C LEU A 31 17.07 1.81 10.06
N ALA A 32 16.46 2.26 11.15
CA ALA A 32 15.02 2.13 11.40
C ALA A 32 14.18 3.26 10.80
N GLY A 33 14.80 4.27 10.18
CA GLY A 33 14.05 5.34 9.52
C GLY A 33 13.64 6.49 10.42
N ALA A 34 14.27 6.66 11.60
CA ALA A 34 14.07 7.87 12.37
C ALA A 34 14.45 9.11 11.53
N GLU A 35 13.70 10.20 11.67
CA GLU A 35 13.96 11.50 11.00
C GLU A 35 13.84 11.53 9.46
N ASN A 36 12.87 10.84 8.84
CA ASN A 36 12.71 10.79 7.37
C ASN A 36 14.00 10.31 6.67
N SER A 37 14.62 9.29 7.24
CA SER A 37 15.96 8.87 6.87
C SER A 37 16.04 8.44 5.40
N LYS A 38 17.07 8.97 4.72
CA LYS A 38 17.44 8.56 3.35
C LYS A 38 17.75 7.06 3.27
N ALA A 39 18.04 6.40 4.39
CA ALA A 39 18.41 4.99 4.43
C ALA A 39 17.21 4.07 4.20
N THR A 40 16.08 4.28 4.88
CA THR A 40 14.86 3.47 4.65
C THR A 40 14.31 3.66 3.24
N ASN A 41 14.38 4.88 2.70
CA ASN A 41 14.05 5.15 1.30
C ASN A 41 14.98 4.39 0.34
N ALA A 42 16.30 4.42 0.57
CA ALA A 42 17.26 3.68 -0.24
C ALA A 42 17.05 2.16 -0.15
N ILE A 43 16.75 1.63 1.04
CA ILE A 43 16.42 0.21 1.22
C ILE A 43 15.13 -0.12 0.45
N ALA A 44 14.09 0.69 0.57
CA ALA A 44 12.82 0.44 -0.12
C ALA A 44 12.98 0.45 -1.65
N GLU A 45 13.73 1.41 -2.19
CA GLU A 45 14.07 1.45 -3.61
C GLU A 45 14.85 0.21 -4.06
N LEU A 46 15.82 -0.24 -3.26
CA LEU A 46 16.58 -1.44 -3.55
C LEU A 46 15.68 -2.68 -3.55
N VAL A 47 14.87 -2.86 -2.51
CA VAL A 47 13.92 -3.98 -2.38
C VAL A 47 12.98 -4.03 -3.58
N ARG A 48 12.44 -2.88 -4.03
CA ARG A 48 11.59 -2.81 -5.23
C ARG A 48 12.34 -3.18 -6.51
N ARG A 49 13.61 -2.81 -6.61
CA ARG A 49 14.45 -3.05 -7.79
C ARG A 49 14.89 -4.50 -7.94
N ILE A 50 15.31 -5.14 -6.84
CA ILE A 50 15.89 -6.50 -6.87
C ILE A 50 14.94 -7.57 -6.32
N GLY A 51 13.86 -7.17 -5.66
CA GLY A 51 12.89 -8.04 -5.01
C GLY A 51 13.35 -8.49 -3.62
N LYS A 52 12.37 -8.77 -2.74
CA LYS A 52 12.56 -9.20 -1.35
C LYS A 52 13.62 -10.30 -1.17
N GLN A 53 13.57 -11.34 -2.00
CA GLN A 53 14.45 -12.52 -1.87
C GLN A 53 15.94 -12.21 -2.03
N ARG A 54 16.28 -11.13 -2.75
CA ARG A 54 17.67 -10.72 -2.99
C ARG A 54 18.10 -9.55 -2.12
N ALA A 55 17.17 -8.77 -1.59
CA ALA A 55 17.42 -7.67 -0.69
C ALA A 55 17.63 -8.18 0.74
N THR A 56 18.70 -8.94 0.97
CA THR A 56 19.08 -9.37 2.33
C THR A 56 19.61 -8.18 3.14
N PRO A 57 19.60 -8.24 4.48
CA PRO A 57 20.13 -7.16 5.32
C PRO A 57 21.57 -6.77 4.97
N ALA A 58 22.44 -7.74 4.68
CA ALA A 58 23.82 -7.48 4.25
C ALA A 58 23.89 -6.72 2.92
N VAL A 59 23.06 -7.09 1.93
CA VAL A 59 23.00 -6.39 0.63
C VAL A 59 22.49 -4.96 0.81
N CYS A 60 21.49 -4.76 1.67
CA CYS A 60 21.00 -3.45 2.02
C CYS A 60 22.08 -2.59 2.71
N ALA A 61 22.83 -3.15 3.66
CA ALA A 61 23.92 -2.44 4.32
C ALA A 61 25.04 -2.03 3.35
N GLN A 62 25.42 -2.92 2.44
CA GLN A 62 26.37 -2.59 1.37
C GLN A 62 25.86 -1.44 0.49
N GLN A 63 24.57 -1.46 0.13
CA GLN A 63 23.97 -0.36 -0.61
C GLN A 63 24.01 0.96 0.17
N LEU A 64 23.72 0.94 1.47
CA LEU A 64 23.80 2.14 2.32
C LEU A 64 25.23 2.67 2.42
N LYS A 65 26.24 1.79 2.49
CA LYS A 65 27.66 2.18 2.45
C LYS A 65 28.03 2.83 1.11
N ILE A 66 27.60 2.26 -0.02
CA ILE A 66 27.80 2.85 -1.36
C ILE A 66 27.19 4.25 -1.43
N LEU A 67 26.01 4.44 -0.84
CA LEU A 67 25.32 5.73 -0.78
C LEU A 67 25.85 6.68 0.30
N LYS A 68 26.89 6.27 1.06
CA LYS A 68 27.50 7.04 2.15
C LYS A 68 26.51 7.43 3.24
N LEU A 69 25.53 6.56 3.50
CA LEU A 69 24.54 6.72 4.57
C LEU A 69 24.99 6.04 5.86
N ILE A 70 25.91 5.09 5.77
CA ILE A 70 26.61 4.47 6.90
C ILE A 70 28.09 4.30 6.56
N ASP A 71 28.94 4.29 7.59
CA ASP A 71 30.39 4.15 7.42
C ASP A 71 30.88 2.70 7.42
N ASP A 72 30.16 1.80 8.08
CA ASP A 72 30.50 0.38 8.11
C ASP A 72 29.33 -0.43 7.57
N PRO A 73 29.50 -1.26 6.52
CA PRO A 73 28.44 -2.15 6.05
C PRO A 73 28.26 -3.41 6.92
N GLU A 74 29.16 -3.70 7.85
CA GLU A 74 29.00 -4.83 8.76
C GLU A 74 27.87 -4.53 9.77
N LEU A 75 26.87 -5.41 9.78
CA LEU A 75 25.73 -5.32 10.67
C LEU A 75 25.94 -6.26 11.84
N SER A 76 25.74 -5.75 13.05
CA SER A 76 25.49 -6.57 14.23
C SER A 76 24.14 -7.30 14.13
N ASP A 77 23.90 -8.24 15.06
CA ASP A 77 22.66 -9.02 15.13
C ASP A 77 21.42 -8.13 15.26
N VAL A 78 21.48 -7.11 16.10
CA VAL A 78 20.36 -6.18 16.32
C VAL A 78 20.05 -5.32 15.08
N GLU A 79 21.08 -4.89 14.35
CA GLU A 79 20.90 -4.11 13.13
C GLU A 79 20.36 -4.98 12.00
N THR A 80 20.83 -6.24 11.93
CA THR A 80 20.33 -7.24 11.00
C THR A 80 18.83 -7.51 11.24
N LEU A 81 18.41 -7.60 12.50
CA LEU A 81 17.01 -7.75 12.88
C LEU A 81 16.16 -6.55 12.42
N ILE A 82 16.62 -5.32 12.67
CA ILE A 82 15.90 -4.10 12.28
C ILE A 82 15.74 -4.03 10.76
N VAL A 83 16.83 -4.17 10.01
CA VAL A 83 16.81 -4.10 8.54
C VAL A 83 15.95 -5.22 7.97
N GLY A 84 16.08 -6.45 8.49
CA GLY A 84 15.25 -7.59 8.09
C GLY A 84 13.75 -7.33 8.33
N THR A 85 13.40 -6.78 9.50
CA THR A 85 12.02 -6.45 9.83
C THR A 85 11.46 -5.39 8.89
N PHE A 86 12.24 -4.35 8.55
CA PHE A 86 11.83 -3.34 7.57
C PHE A 86 11.50 -3.97 6.21
N ILE A 87 12.39 -4.84 5.71
CA ILE A 87 12.22 -5.51 4.42
C ILE A 87 10.94 -6.36 4.43
N ASP A 88 10.70 -7.11 5.52
CA ASP A 88 9.53 -7.97 5.66
C ASP A 88 8.23 -7.19 5.71
N VAL A 89 8.18 -6.12 6.51
CA VAL A 89 7.02 -5.23 6.64
C VAL A 89 6.73 -4.53 5.32
N LEU A 90 7.75 -3.96 4.66
CA LEU A 90 7.61 -3.31 3.37
C LEU A 90 7.01 -4.25 2.33
N ALA A 91 7.55 -5.46 2.21
CA ALA A 91 7.04 -6.45 1.26
C ALA A 91 5.60 -6.88 1.59
N GLY A 92 5.25 -6.97 2.89
CA GLY A 92 3.90 -7.28 3.34
C GLY A 92 2.89 -6.19 2.96
N ILE A 93 3.24 -4.92 3.20
CA ILE A 93 2.40 -3.76 2.83
C ILE A 93 2.18 -3.74 1.32
N GLU A 94 3.24 -3.85 0.51
CA GLU A 94 3.10 -3.81 -0.95
C GLU A 94 2.33 -5.02 -1.51
N ALA A 95 2.44 -6.19 -0.88
CA ALA A 95 1.64 -7.35 -1.24
C ALA A 95 0.15 -7.11 -0.93
N PHE A 96 -0.16 -6.52 0.22
CA PHE A 96 -1.51 -6.13 0.58
C PHE A 96 -2.09 -5.09 -0.38
N GLU A 97 -1.34 -4.03 -0.69
CA GLU A 97 -1.76 -2.99 -1.64
C GLU A 97 -2.09 -3.58 -3.01
N ARG A 98 -1.25 -4.46 -3.54
CA ARG A 98 -1.52 -5.14 -4.83
C ARG A 98 -2.79 -6.00 -4.76
N ALA A 99 -2.99 -6.74 -3.67
CA ALA A 99 -4.17 -7.56 -3.49
C ALA A 99 -5.44 -6.71 -3.40
N GLU A 100 -5.37 -5.57 -2.71
CA GLU A 100 -6.51 -4.67 -2.54
C GLU A 100 -6.88 -3.96 -3.84
N VAL A 101 -5.89 -3.49 -4.61
CA VAL A 101 -6.12 -2.92 -5.95
C VAL A 101 -6.78 -3.95 -6.87
N ALA A 102 -6.33 -5.21 -6.85
CA ALA A 102 -6.94 -6.29 -7.63
C ALA A 102 -8.39 -6.57 -7.19
N ARG A 103 -8.67 -6.57 -5.88
CA ARG A 103 -10.02 -6.75 -5.32
C ARG A 103 -10.96 -5.64 -5.79
N LEU A 104 -10.52 -4.38 -5.75
CA LEU A 104 -11.31 -3.23 -6.19
C LEU A 104 -11.55 -3.25 -7.70
N ALA A 105 -10.54 -3.63 -8.50
CA ALA A 105 -10.69 -3.77 -9.95
C ALA A 105 -11.70 -4.89 -10.31
N ALA A 106 -11.69 -6.01 -9.60
CA ALA A 106 -12.64 -7.10 -9.81
C ALA A 106 -14.08 -6.68 -9.45
N ALA A 107 -14.27 -5.91 -8.38
CA ALA A 107 -15.58 -5.40 -7.99
C ALA A 107 -16.14 -4.35 -8.98
N ALA A 108 -15.28 -3.50 -9.53
CA ALA A 108 -15.67 -2.52 -10.56
C ALA A 108 -15.99 -3.17 -11.92
N GLY A 109 -15.46 -4.37 -12.17
CA GLY A 109 -15.67 -5.15 -13.39
C GLY A 109 -16.89 -6.04 -13.40
N VAL A 110 -17.74 -6.04 -12.34
CA VAL A 110 -19.04 -6.72 -12.34
C VAL A 110 -20.09 -5.74 -12.86
N PRO A 111 -20.57 -5.85 -14.11
CA PRO A 111 -21.73 -5.09 -14.53
C PRO A 111 -22.90 -5.51 -13.64
N GLU A 112 -23.59 -4.54 -13.07
CA GLU A 112 -24.90 -4.79 -12.48
C GLU A 112 -25.76 -5.45 -13.56
N GLU A 113 -26.15 -6.71 -13.34
CA GLU A 113 -27.04 -7.41 -14.25
C GLU A 113 -28.35 -6.62 -14.25
N ARG A 114 -28.53 -5.76 -15.26
CA ARG A 114 -29.75 -4.99 -15.44
C ARG A 114 -30.87 -6.01 -15.61
N LYS A 115 -31.62 -6.25 -14.53
CA LYS A 115 -32.84 -7.04 -14.60
C LYS A 115 -33.67 -6.47 -15.76
N PRO A 116 -34.06 -7.29 -16.75
CA PRO A 116 -34.90 -6.83 -17.84
C PRO A 116 -36.11 -6.12 -17.25
N ILE A 117 -36.36 -4.88 -17.67
CA ILE A 117 -37.58 -4.18 -17.29
C ILE A 117 -38.72 -5.00 -17.91
N PRO A 118 -39.70 -5.49 -17.12
CA PRO A 118 -40.85 -6.16 -17.68
C PRO A 118 -41.53 -5.22 -18.67
N ILE A 119 -41.54 -5.59 -19.95
CA ILE A 119 -42.38 -4.92 -20.93
C ILE A 119 -43.79 -5.40 -20.62
N HIS A 120 -44.53 -4.60 -19.86
CA HIS A 120 -45.97 -4.76 -19.82
C HIS A 120 -46.49 -4.49 -21.23
N GLU A 121 -47.27 -5.41 -21.78
CA GLU A 121 -47.98 -5.19 -23.03
C GLU A 121 -48.77 -3.89 -22.86
N THR A 122 -48.36 -2.83 -23.57
CA THR A 122 -49.20 -1.65 -23.72
C THR A 122 -50.43 -2.10 -24.48
N THR A 123 -51.50 -2.41 -23.75
CA THR A 123 -52.81 -2.61 -24.35
C THR A 123 -53.19 -1.24 -24.93
N MET A 124 -53.05 -1.10 -26.24
CA MET A 124 -53.57 0.06 -26.97
C MET A 124 -55.09 -0.07 -26.93
N GLU A 125 -55.73 0.44 -25.88
CA GLU A 125 -57.17 0.63 -25.92
C GLU A 125 -57.47 1.58 -27.07
N LEU A 126 -58.28 1.11 -28.03
CA LEU A 126 -58.88 1.95 -29.05
C LEU A 126 -59.78 2.96 -28.33
N VAL A 127 -59.30 4.19 -28.21
CA VAL A 127 -60.11 5.31 -27.76
C VAL A 127 -61.10 5.65 -28.88
N ASP A 128 -62.24 4.95 -28.90
CA ASP A 128 -63.42 5.34 -29.65
C ASP A 128 -64.22 6.34 -28.81
N ASP A 129 -63.67 7.55 -28.65
CA ASP A 129 -64.45 8.69 -28.18
C ASP A 129 -64.67 9.65 -29.36
N THR A 130 -65.93 9.68 -29.77
CA THR A 130 -66.55 10.53 -30.79
C THR A 130 -66.01 11.97 -30.80
N LEU A 131 -65.46 12.38 -31.94
CA LEU A 131 -65.20 13.78 -32.30
C LEU A 131 -66.52 14.54 -32.52
N ASP A 132 -67.18 14.92 -31.44
CA ASP A 132 -68.22 15.96 -31.38
C ASP A 132 -67.60 17.13 -30.57
N THR A 133 -67.33 18.35 -31.05
CA THR A 133 -67.94 19.17 -32.09
C THR A 133 -66.97 20.31 -32.41
N PHE A 134 -66.58 20.48 -33.68
CA PHE A 134 -66.26 21.81 -34.23
C PHE A 134 -67.49 22.26 -35.01
N GLY A 135 -68.40 22.97 -34.33
CA GLY A 135 -69.55 23.62 -34.93
C GLY A 135 -69.59 25.07 -34.48
N GLY A 136 -68.97 25.96 -35.24
CA GLY A 136 -69.15 27.40 -35.07
C GLY A 136 -70.53 27.84 -35.56
N GLN A 137 -71.07 28.90 -34.97
CA GLN A 137 -71.82 29.98 -35.63
C GLN A 137 -72.32 31.01 -34.60
N GLY A 138 -72.20 32.30 -34.94
CA GLY A 138 -72.85 33.41 -34.23
C GLY A 138 -72.05 34.69 -34.27
#